data_AF-G6C7A9-F1
#
_entry.id   AF-G6C7A9-F1
#
_cell.length_a   1.000
_cell.length_b   1.000
_cell.length_c   1.000
_cell.angle_alpha   90.00
_cell.angle_beta   90.00
_cell.angle_gamma   90.00
#
_symmetry.space_group_name_H-M   'P 1'
#
loop_
_entity.id
_entity.type
_entity.pdbx_description
1 polymer ?
#
loop_
_entity_poly.entity_id
_entity_poly.type
_entity_poly.pdbx_seq_one_letter_code
_entity_poly.pdbx_strand_id
1 'polypeptide(L)'
;AIVNIIFTFVFVYYYGAIGAAIATMISYFVVWIIRVHTMRKYIKLKIFIRRDVFSYVLLIFQSIVLWLENSYILYPIQVVLFLLLVVLFYKEIKSIIGELKKFLT
;
A
#
# COMPACT_ATOMS: atom_id res chain seq x y z
N ALA A 1 -13.73 -13.26 -16.45
CA ALA A 1 -15.19 -13.31 -16.66
C ALA A 1 -15.75 -14.72 -16.46
N ILE A 2 -15.24 -15.74 -17.17
CA ILE A 2 -15.77 -17.11 -17.15
C ILE A 2 -15.67 -17.81 -15.77
N VAL A 3 -14.53 -17.66 -15.06
CA VAL A 3 -14.32 -18.30 -13.75
C VAL A 3 -15.32 -17.81 -12.69
N ASN A 4 -15.70 -16.54 -12.74
CA ASN A 4 -16.65 -15.93 -11.80
C ASN A 4 -18.08 -16.44 -12.01
N ILE A 5 -18.45 -16.66 -13.28
CA ILE A 5 -19.77 -17.16 -13.66
C ILE A 5 -19.92 -18.63 -13.23
N ILE A 6 -18.89 -19.45 -13.47
CA ILE A 6 -18.89 -20.88 -13.10
C ILE A 6 -18.96 -21.05 -11.58
N PHE A 7 -18.19 -20.28 -10.80
CA PHE A 7 -18.22 -20.36 -9.34
C PHE A 7 -19.56 -19.93 -8.75
N THR A 8 -20.17 -18.89 -9.32
CA THR A 8 -21.48 -18.39 -8.86
C THR A 8 -22.59 -19.41 -9.17
N PHE A 9 -22.54 -20.08 -10.33
CA PHE A 9 -23.56 -21.05 -10.75
C PHE A 9 -23.55 -22.32 -9.89
N VAL A 10 -22.37 -22.83 -9.54
CA VAL A 10 -22.23 -24.02 -8.68
C VAL A 10 -22.70 -23.74 -7.25
N PHE A 11 -22.43 -22.55 -6.71
CA PHE A 11 -22.88 -22.19 -5.35
C PHE A 11 -24.38 -21.87 -5.25
N VAL A 12 -24.98 -21.27 -6.29
CA VAL A 12 -26.42 -20.95 -6.35
C VAL A 12 -27.28 -22.22 -6.37
N TYR A 13 -26.84 -23.26 -7.07
CA TYR A 13 -27.62 -24.50 -7.24
C TYR A 13 -27.89 -25.24 -5.92
N TYR A 14 -27.02 -25.10 -4.91
CA TYR A 14 -27.13 -25.85 -3.65
C TYR A 14 -27.92 -25.13 -2.53
N TYR A 15 -28.04 -23.79 -2.54
CA TYR A 15 -28.52 -23.02 -1.37
C TYR A 15 -29.65 -22.01 -1.65
N GLY A 16 -30.26 -22.04 -2.84
CA GLY A 16 -31.40 -21.17 -3.18
C GLY A 16 -31.06 -19.67 -3.15
N ALA A 17 -32.03 -18.81 -2.78
CA ALA A 17 -31.86 -17.35 -2.83
C ALA A 17 -30.74 -16.82 -1.91
N ILE A 18 -30.54 -17.43 -0.74
CA ILE A 18 -29.45 -17.07 0.19
C ILE A 18 -28.09 -17.50 -0.41
N GLY A 19 -28.06 -18.67 -1.07
CA GLY A 19 -26.92 -19.12 -1.85
C GLY A 19 -26.48 -18.11 -2.91
N ALA A 20 -27.44 -17.49 -3.59
CA ALA A 20 -27.16 -16.46 -4.59
C ALA A 20 -26.52 -15.19 -4.01
N ALA A 21 -26.94 -14.74 -2.82
CA ALA A 21 -26.32 -13.59 -2.15
C ALA A 21 -24.88 -13.90 -1.72
N ILE A 22 -24.64 -15.08 -1.15
CA ILE A 22 -23.29 -15.53 -0.73
C ILE A 22 -22.38 -15.70 -1.95
N ALA A 23 -22.89 -16.28 -3.03
CA ALA A 23 -22.15 -16.43 -4.28
C ALA A 23 -21.77 -15.07 -4.89
N THR A 24 -22.67 -14.08 -4.84
CA THR A 24 -22.41 -12.72 -5.30
C THR A 24 -21.34 -12.03 -4.46
N MET A 25 -21.40 -12.19 -3.12
CA MET A 25 -20.36 -11.67 -2.21
C MET A 25 -18.98 -12.24 -2.54
N ILE A 26 -18.89 -13.56 -2.71
CA ILE A 26 -17.64 -14.26 -3.03
C ILE A 26 -17.12 -13.85 -4.41
N SER A 27 -18.01 -13.76 -5.41
CA SER A 27 -17.71 -13.34 -6.78
C SER A 27 -17.13 -11.92 -6.85
N TYR A 28 -17.69 -10.98 -6.07
CA TYR A 28 -17.12 -9.64 -5.94
C TYR A 28 -15.78 -9.64 -5.20
N PHE A 29 -15.66 -10.43 -4.14
CA PHE A 29 -14.42 -10.55 -3.38
C PHE A 29 -13.26 -11.09 -4.22
N VAL A 30 -13.50 -12.13 -5.02
CA VAL A 30 -12.50 -12.72 -5.92
C VAL A 30 -12.09 -11.74 -7.03
N VAL A 31 -13.05 -11.04 -7.65
CA VAL A 31 -12.74 -10.00 -8.66
C VAL A 31 -11.94 -8.87 -8.04
N TRP A 32 -12.27 -8.47 -6.81
CA TRP A 32 -11.53 -7.46 -6.09
C TRP A 32 -10.08 -7.90 -5.83
N ILE A 33 -9.85 -9.14 -5.37
CA ILE A 33 -8.49 -9.69 -5.18
C ILE A 33 -7.71 -9.70 -6.51
N ILE A 34 -8.33 -10.18 -7.59
CA ILE A 34 -7.68 -10.22 -8.91
C ILE A 34 -7.38 -8.81 -9.41
N ARG A 35 -8.30 -7.85 -9.22
CA ARG A 35 -8.11 -6.44 -9.58
C ARG A 35 -7.02 -5.81 -8.75
N VAL A 36 -6.94 -6.08 -7.45
CA VAL A 36 -5.88 -5.59 -6.57
C VAL A 36 -4.53 -6.19 -6.95
N HIS A 37 -4.46 -7.49 -7.23
CA HIS A 37 -3.22 -8.13 -7.67
C HIS A 37 -2.76 -7.63 -9.04
N THR A 38 -3.70 -7.44 -9.97
CA THR A 38 -3.45 -6.87 -11.30
C THR A 38 -3.06 -5.40 -11.22
N MET A 39 -3.75 -4.59 -10.41
CA MET A 39 -3.39 -3.20 -10.13
C MET A 39 -2.01 -3.10 -9.49
N ARG A 40 -1.65 -4.00 -8.57
CA ARG A 40 -0.28 -4.11 -8.03
C ARG A 40 0.78 -4.48 -9.08
N LYS A 41 0.37 -4.95 -10.27
CA LYS A 41 1.25 -5.27 -11.40
C LYS A 41 1.41 -4.09 -12.38
N TYR A 42 0.40 -3.23 -12.48
CA TYR A 42 0.42 -1.99 -13.30
C TYR A 42 0.93 -0.77 -12.53
N ILE A 43 0.51 -0.62 -11.28
CA ILE A 43 1.23 0.15 -10.28
C ILE A 43 2.47 -0.68 -10.02
N LYS A 44 3.56 -0.39 -10.74
CA LYS A 44 4.90 -0.79 -10.31
C LYS A 44 5.15 -0.10 -8.97
N LEU A 45 4.58 -0.65 -7.91
CA LEU A 45 5.08 -0.53 -6.57
C LEU A 45 6.47 -1.16 -6.65
N LYS A 46 7.44 -0.36 -7.14
CA LYS A 46 8.87 -0.58 -6.96
C LYS A 46 9.14 -0.39 -5.47
N ILE A 47 8.52 -1.25 -4.66
CA ILE A 47 8.82 -1.42 -3.26
C ILE A 47 10.20 -2.06 -3.32
N PHE A 48 11.23 -1.22 -3.29
CA PHE A 48 12.55 -1.68 -2.94
C PHE A 48 12.44 -2.06 -1.46
N ILE A 49 11.93 -3.27 -1.18
CA ILE A 49 11.64 -3.77 0.18
C ILE A 49 12.82 -3.53 1.12
N ARG A 50 14.06 -3.67 0.61
CA ARG A 50 15.28 -3.36 1.35
C ARG A 50 15.35 -1.89 1.82
N ARG A 51 15.00 -0.96 0.95
CA ARG A 51 15.00 0.48 1.24
C ARG A 51 13.84 0.85 2.18
N ASP A 52 12.67 0.27 1.98
CA ASP A 52 11.52 0.57 2.83
C ASP A 52 11.71 0.00 4.24
N VAL A 53 12.24 -1.21 4.37
CA VAL A 53 12.66 -1.78 5.67
C VAL A 53 13.73 -0.91 6.32
N PHE A 54 14.73 -0.44 5.58
CA PHE A 54 15.75 0.47 6.12
C PHE A 54 15.15 1.78 6.64
N SER A 55 14.19 2.37 5.92
CA SER A 55 13.48 3.57 6.37
C SER A 55 12.66 3.35 7.63
N TYR A 56 11.98 2.21 7.74
CA TYR A 56 11.24 1.85 8.96
C TYR A 56 12.17 1.67 10.15
N VAL A 57 13.34 1.06 9.96
CA VAL A 57 14.37 0.96 11.00
C VAL A 57 14.88 2.34 11.41
N LEU A 58 15.10 3.23 10.44
CA LEU A 58 15.53 4.62 10.66
C LEU A 58 14.51 5.42 11.47
N LEU A 59 13.21 5.26 11.17
CA LEU A 59 12.12 5.90 11.90
C LEU A 59 12.01 5.40 13.35
N ILE A 60 12.10 4.08 13.56
CA ILE A 60 12.10 3.50 14.90
C ILE A 60 13.28 4.05 15.71
N PHE A 61 14.47 4.13 15.10
CA PHE A 61 15.64 4.71 15.73
C PHE A 61 15.42 6.19 16.09
N GLN A 62 14.85 6.98 15.19
CA GLN A 62 14.49 8.38 15.44
C GLN A 62 13.50 8.53 16.61
N SER A 63 12.49 7.65 16.68
CA SER A 63 11.51 7.64 17.78
C SER A 63 12.13 7.26 19.13
N ILE A 64 13.06 6.30 19.15
CA ILE A 64 13.79 5.91 20.37
C ILE A 64 14.70 7.05 20.84
N VAL A 65 15.40 7.72 19.91
CA VAL A 65 16.25 8.89 20.22
C VAL A 65 15.42 10.05 20.79
N LEU A 66 14.23 10.29 20.25
CA LEU A 66 13.27 11.27 20.79
C LEU A 66 12.81 10.92 22.21
N TRP A 67 12.63 9.64 22.50
CA TRP A 67 12.09 9.18 23.77
C TRP A 67 13.12 9.20 24.90
N LEU A 68 14.40 8.95 24.60
CA LEU A 68 15.46 8.84 25.59
C LEU A 68 15.86 10.18 26.23
N GLU A 69 15.78 11.30 25.50
CA GLU A 69 16.15 12.61 26.04
C GLU A 69 15.41 13.77 25.35
N ASN A 70 14.76 14.63 26.13
CA ASN A 70 14.28 15.95 25.69
C ASN A 70 15.43 16.99 25.65
N SER A 71 16.62 16.57 25.23
CA SER A 71 17.77 17.45 25.10
C SER A 71 17.65 18.25 23.81
N TYR A 72 17.76 19.58 23.89
CA TYR A 72 17.74 20.47 22.72
C TYR A 72 18.83 20.12 21.66
N ILE A 73 19.86 19.37 22.09
CA ILE A 73 21.00 18.91 21.28
C ILE A 73 20.60 17.76 20.33
N LEU A 74 19.48 17.06 20.56
CA LEU A 74 19.05 15.91 19.74
C LEU A 74 18.15 16.31 18.55
N TYR A 75 17.57 17.51 18.55
CA TYR A 75 16.77 18.00 17.43
C TYR A 75 17.54 18.14 16.10
N PRO A 76 18.79 18.66 16.06
CA PRO A 76 19.57 18.73 14.82
C PRO A 76 19.81 17.35 14.19
N ILE A 77 20.06 16.33 15.03
CA ILE A 77 20.25 14.94 14.59
C ILE A 77 18.97 14.38 13.96
N GLN A 78 17.81 14.68 14.52
CA GLN A 78 16.53 14.27 13.93
C GLN A 78 16.26 14.96 12.59
N VAL A 79 16.62 16.24 12.44
CA VAL A 79 16.47 16.96 11.17
C VAL A 79 17.33 16.31 10.08
N VAL A 80 18.56 15.92 10.41
CA VAL A 80 19.45 15.21 9.48
C VAL A 80 18.89 13.83 9.09
N LEU A 81 18.42 13.05 10.06
CA LEU A 81 17.79 11.74 9.82
C LEU A 81 16.53 11.87 8.93
N PHE A 82 15.72 12.90 9.17
CA PHE A 82 14.55 13.20 8.36
C PHE A 82 14.91 13.59 6.92
N LEU A 83 15.91 14.46 6.73
CA LEU A 83 16.41 14.82 5.39
C LEU A 83 16.90 13.59 4.61
N LEU A 84 17.57 12.67 5.30
CA LEU A 84 18.04 11.42 4.70
C LEU A 84 16.88 10.55 4.19
N LEU A 85 15.79 10.47 4.96
CA LEU A 85 14.54 9.82 4.53
C LEU A 85 13.93 10.51 3.30
N VAL A 86 13.85 11.85 3.30
CA VAL A 86 13.30 12.61 2.16
C VAL A 86 14.10 12.36 0.88
N VAL A 87 15.43 12.35 0.95
CA VAL A 87 16.30 12.05 -0.20
C VAL A 87 16.07 10.62 -0.70
N LEU A 88 15.94 9.67 0.22
CA LEU A 88 15.72 8.26 -0.07
C LEU A 88 14.36 7.99 -0.75
N PHE A 89 13.35 8.81 -0.46
CA PHE A 89 12.02 8.80 -1.11
C PHE A 89 11.85 9.85 -2.22
N TYR A 90 12.89 10.61 -2.59
CA TYR A 90 12.79 11.71 -3.57
C TYR A 90 12.21 11.28 -4.92
N LYS A 91 12.55 10.07 -5.38
CA LYS A 91 12.05 9.53 -6.66
C LYS A 91 10.53 9.29 -6.63
N GLU A 92 9.98 8.83 -5.51
CA GLU A 92 8.53 8.66 -5.34
C GLU A 92 7.81 9.99 -5.19
N ILE A 93 8.35 10.88 -4.35
CA ILE A 93 7.80 12.22 -4.17
C ILE A 93 7.70 12.94 -5.52
N LYS A 94 8.75 12.86 -6.35
CA LYS A 94 8.76 13.45 -7.70
C LYS A 94 7.72 12.81 -8.63
N SER A 95 7.53 11.49 -8.53
CA SER A 95 6.52 10.77 -9.32
C SER A 95 5.10 11.21 -8.95
N ILE A 96 4.81 11.29 -7.65
CA ILE A 96 3.48 11.69 -7.13
C ILE A 96 3.18 13.14 -7.49
N ILE A 97 4.14 14.05 -7.32
CA ILE A 97 3.98 15.47 -7.71
C ILE A 97 3.74 15.60 -9.21
N GLY A 98 4.41 14.78 -10.03
CA GLY A 98 4.21 14.75 -11.48
C GLY A 98 2.80 14.31 -11.88
N GLU A 99 2.24 13.31 -11.19
CA GLU A 99 0.85 12.88 -11.41
C GLU A 99 -0.17 13.92 -10.91
N LEU A 100 0.08 14.52 -9.74
CA LEU A 100 -0.76 15.59 -9.18
C LEU A 100 -0.86 16.81 -10.10
N LYS A 101 0.27 17.24 -10.68
CA LYS A 101 0.28 18.35 -11.65
C LYS A 101 -0.54 18.05 -12.90
N LYS A 102 -0.53 16.81 -13.39
CA LYS A 102 -1.34 16.38 -14.54
C LYS A 102 -2.83 16.31 -14.25
N PHE A 103 -3.22 16.14 -12.99
CA PHE A 103 -4.63 16.13 -12.58
C PHE A 103 -5.18 17.54 -12.38
N LEU A 104 -4.31 18.49 -12.00
CA LEU A 104 -4.63 19.90 -11.77
C LEU A 104 -4.54 20.79 -13.02
N THR A 105 -3.93 20.32 -14.11
CA THR A 105 -3.79 21.05 -15.39
C THR A 105 -4.62 20.36 -16.46
#